data_AF-A0A2T6KB35-F1
#
_entry.id   AF-A0A2T6KB35-F1
#
_cell.length_a   1.000
_cell.length_b   1.000
_cell.length_c   1.000
_cell.angle_alpha   90.00
_cell.angle_beta   90.00
_cell.angle_gamma   90.00
#
_symmetry.space_group_name_H-M   'P 1'
#
loop_
_entity.id
_entity.type
_entity.pdbx_description
1 polymer ?
#
loop_
_entity_poly.entity_id
_entity_poly.type
_entity_poly.pdbx_seq_one_letter_code
_entity_poly.pdbx_strand_id
1 'polypeptide(L)'
;MRTGPCFDIAHLFVEEAQRGQGLGRALIDAAKGFADGQGVVRLTIGTSPDNPSAAGTYRAMALDEIASSLARVSASRFSQTVRWV
;
A
#
# COMPACT_ATOMS: atom_id res chain seq x y z
N MET A 1 2.06 -13.26 18.62
CA MET A 1 2.29 -12.05 17.80
C MET A 1 3.62 -12.21 17.10
N ARG A 2 3.69 -12.21 15.76
CA ARG A 2 4.98 -12.25 15.05
C ARG A 2 5.70 -10.92 15.29
N THR A 3 6.89 -10.97 15.88
CA THR A 3 7.77 -9.82 16.11
C THR A 3 8.88 -9.81 15.05
N GLY A 4 9.17 -8.65 14.48
CA GLY A 4 10.20 -8.49 13.44
C GLY A 4 10.07 -7.16 12.68
N PRO A 5 10.92 -6.93 11.67
CA PRO A 5 10.93 -5.69 10.91
C PRO A 5 9.66 -5.54 10.05
N CYS A 6 9.21 -4.29 9.87
CA CYS A 6 8.10 -3.92 9.01
C CYS A 6 8.61 -2.94 7.95
N PHE A 7 8.25 -3.17 6.68
CA PHE A 7 8.59 -2.29 5.56
C PHE A 7 7.37 -1.59 5.00
N ASP A 8 7.58 -0.41 4.45
CA ASP A 8 6.56 0.39 3.79
C ASP A 8 7.01 0.76 2.37
N ILE A 9 6.12 0.57 1.40
CA ILE A 9 6.31 1.04 0.03
C ILE A 9 5.87 2.50 -0.02
N ALA A 10 6.84 3.41 0.11
CA ALA A 10 6.58 4.84 0.14
C ALA A 10 5.96 5.36 -1.17
N HIS A 11 6.49 4.91 -2.31
CA HIS A 11 6.06 5.34 -3.63
C HIS A 11 6.07 4.18 -4.61
N LEU A 12 4.94 3.99 -5.29
CA LEU A 12 4.79 3.07 -6.41
C LEU A 12 4.06 3.79 -7.53
N PHE A 13 4.70 3.88 -8.69
CA PHE A 13 4.14 4.55 -9.85
C PHE A 13 4.41 3.74 -11.11
N VAL A 14 3.43 3.70 -12.00
CA VAL A 14 3.56 3.18 -13.35
C VAL A 14 3.17 4.31 -14.29
N GLU A 15 4.06 4.60 -15.24
CA GLU A 15 3.83 5.55 -16.32
C GLU A 15 2.50 5.27 -17.02
N GLU A 16 1.76 6.31 -17.36
CA GLU A 16 0.39 6.18 -17.86
C GLU A 16 0.29 5.25 -19.08
N ALA A 17 1.20 5.44 -20.04
CA ALA A 17 1.30 4.61 -21.25
C ALA A 17 1.59 3.12 -20.98
N GLN A 18 2.03 2.78 -19.77
CA GLN A 18 2.42 1.43 -19.36
C GLN A 18 1.39 0.77 -18.42
N ARG A 19 0.28 1.47 -18.10
CA ARG A 19 -0.79 0.94 -17.24
C ARG A 19 -1.64 -0.10 -17.98
N GLY A 20 -2.42 -0.87 -17.22
CA GLY A 20 -3.28 -1.94 -17.75
C GLY A 20 -2.54 -3.21 -18.17
N GLN A 21 -1.21 -3.24 -18.07
CA GLN A 21 -0.36 -4.36 -18.49
C GLN A 21 0.13 -5.23 -17.31
N GLY A 22 -0.41 -5.02 -16.11
CA GLY A 22 -0.01 -5.79 -14.92
C GLY A 22 1.29 -5.36 -14.24
N LEU A 23 1.96 -4.29 -14.70
CA LEU A 23 3.23 -3.84 -14.11
C LEU A 23 3.14 -3.47 -12.63
N GLY A 24 2.02 -2.87 -12.20
CA GLY A 24 1.78 -2.59 -10.77
C GLY A 24 1.81 -3.87 -9.92
N ARG A 25 1.28 -4.98 -10.45
CA ARG A 25 1.36 -6.30 -9.78
C ARG A 25 2.79 -6.78 -9.72
N ALA A 26 3.49 -6.74 -10.84
CA ALA A 26 4.87 -7.21 -10.93
C ALA A 26 5.79 -6.48 -9.93
N LEU A 27 5.60 -5.17 -9.77
CA LEU A 27 6.37 -4.38 -8.81
C LEU A 27 6.04 -4.74 -7.34
N ILE A 28 4.76 -4.95 -7.01
CA ILE A 28 4.35 -5.40 -5.67
C ILE A 28 4.93 -6.79 -5.37
N ASP A 29 4.89 -7.71 -6.34
CA ASP A 29 5.42 -9.06 -6.15
C ASP A 29 6.96 -9.05 -6.00
N ALA A 30 7.65 -8.17 -6.73
CA ALA A 30 9.09 -7.96 -6.53
C ALA A 30 9.40 -7.41 -5.12
N ALA A 31 8.61 -6.45 -4.62
CA ALA A 31 8.76 -5.91 -3.26
C ALA A 31 8.50 -6.98 -2.18
N LYS A 32 7.54 -7.88 -2.39
CA LYS A 32 7.31 -9.03 -1.51
C LYS A 32 8.50 -9.98 -1.49
N GLY A 33 9.01 -10.37 -2.65
CA GLY A 33 10.19 -11.24 -2.74
C GLY A 33 11.42 -10.64 -2.06
N PHE A 34 11.60 -9.32 -2.16
CA PHE A 34 12.62 -8.61 -1.40
C PHE A 34 12.38 -8.69 0.11
N ALA A 35 11.16 -8.41 0.59
CA ALA A 35 10.82 -8.44 2.01
C ALA A 35 10.95 -9.84 2.63
N ASP A 36 10.57 -10.89 1.90
CA ASP A 36 10.68 -12.28 2.35
C ASP A 36 12.15 -12.66 2.61
N GLY A 37 13.07 -12.22 1.74
CA GLY A 37 14.51 -12.41 1.91
C GLY A 37 15.12 -11.68 3.12
N GLN A 38 14.38 -10.76 3.76
CA GLN A 38 14.82 -9.94 4.89
C GLN A 38 14.17 -10.36 6.22
N GLY A 39 13.36 -11.42 6.25
CA GLY A 39 12.66 -11.87 7.46
C GLY A 39 11.61 -10.89 7.97
N VAL A 40 11.06 -10.05 7.08
CA VAL A 40 10.05 -9.03 7.39
C VAL A 40 8.75 -9.69 7.82
N VAL A 41 8.11 -9.13 8.84
CA VAL A 41 6.82 -9.65 9.35
C VAL A 41 5.62 -8.97 8.72
N ARG A 42 5.83 -7.81 8.08
CA ARG A 42 4.79 -7.03 7.39
C ARG A 42 5.38 -6.10 6.34
N LEU A 43 4.76 -6.09 5.15
CA LEU A 43 4.99 -5.11 4.09
C LEU A 43 3.68 -4.32 3.88
N THR A 44 3.73 -3.00 3.95
CA THR A 44 2.56 -2.12 3.74
C THR A 44 2.71 -1.25 2.50
N ILE A 45 1.58 -0.84 1.93
CA ILE A 45 1.52 0.20 0.91
C ILE A 45 0.30 1.08 1.17
N GLY A 46 0.53 2.39 1.16
CA GLY A 46 -0.53 3.38 1.24
C GLY A 46 -0.98 3.84 -0.15
N THR A 47 -2.26 4.20 -0.27
CA THR A 47 -2.73 5.05 -1.35
C THR A 47 -3.65 6.13 -0.80
N SER A 48 -3.72 7.25 -1.49
CA SER A 48 -4.63 8.33 -1.14
C SER A 48 -6.06 8.00 -1.60
N PRO A 49 -7.11 8.44 -0.88
CA PRO A 49 -8.51 8.21 -1.27
C PRO A 49 -8.89 8.76 -2.65
N ASP A 50 -8.17 9.77 -3.14
CA ASP A 50 -8.33 10.36 -4.47
C ASP A 50 -7.68 9.54 -5.60
N ASN A 51 -7.07 8.38 -5.27
CA ASN A 51 -6.48 7.46 -6.24
C ASN A 51 -7.24 6.11 -6.27
N PRO A 52 -8.45 6.07 -6.84
CA PRO A 52 -9.27 4.86 -6.89
C PRO A 52 -8.66 3.76 -7.76
N SER A 53 -7.80 4.12 -8.72
CA SER A 53 -7.11 3.15 -9.58
C SER A 53 -6.11 2.31 -8.77
N ALA A 54 -5.29 2.95 -7.93
CA ALA A 54 -4.38 2.23 -7.04
C ALA A 54 -5.13 1.39 -6.00
N ALA A 55 -6.20 1.93 -5.42
CA ALA A 55 -7.03 1.18 -4.46
C ALA A 55 -7.67 -0.07 -5.10
N GLY A 56 -8.24 0.06 -6.31
CA GLY A 56 -8.79 -1.08 -7.05
C GLY A 56 -7.73 -2.12 -7.40
N THR A 57 -6.53 -1.65 -7.76
CA THR A 57 -5.37 -2.50 -8.03
C THR A 57 -4.97 -3.32 -6.79
N TYR A 58 -4.83 -2.69 -5.61
CA TYR A 58 -4.47 -3.41 -4.38
C TYR A 58 -5.57 -4.38 -3.90
N ARG A 59 -6.85 -4.04 -4.10
CA ARG A 59 -7.96 -4.95 -3.80
C ARG A 59 -7.97 -6.19 -4.70
N ALA A 60 -7.75 -6.00 -6.00
CA ALA A 60 -7.64 -7.11 -6.95
C ALA A 60 -6.46 -8.06 -6.62
N MET A 61 -5.48 -7.56 -5.87
CA MET A 61 -4.30 -8.30 -5.45
C MET A 61 -4.47 -9.08 -4.15
N ALA A 62 -5.65 -9.01 -3.52
CA ALA A 62 -5.97 -9.61 -2.23
C ALA A 62 -5.00 -9.21 -1.12
N LEU A 63 -4.54 -7.94 -1.11
CA LEU A 63 -3.89 -7.39 0.08
C LEU A 63 -4.94 -7.17 1.16
N ASP A 64 -4.58 -7.46 2.41
CA ASP A 64 -5.41 -7.11 3.56
C ASP A 64 -5.46 -5.59 3.71
N GLU A 65 -6.66 -5.01 3.66
CA GLU A 65 -6.86 -3.57 3.82
C GLU A 65 -6.70 -3.22 5.31
N ILE A 66 -5.56 -2.62 5.66
CA ILE A 66 -5.30 -2.19 7.04
C ILE A 66 -5.63 -0.70 7.15
N ALA A 67 -6.50 -0.43 8.09
CA ALA A 67 -6.64 0.85 8.73
C ALA A 67 -5.33 1.67 8.90
N SER A 68 -5.28 2.97 8.55
CA SER A 68 -4.25 3.91 9.07
C SER A 68 -4.80 4.91 10.13
N SER A 69 -4.23 4.94 11.36
CA SER A 69 -4.73 5.71 12.53
C SER A 69 -3.89 6.95 12.75
N LEU A 70 -3.30 7.47 11.69
CA LEU A 70 -2.61 8.75 11.80
C LEU A 70 -3.67 9.84 11.69
N ALA A 71 -4.45 9.98 12.77
CA ALA A 71 -4.97 11.27 13.17
C ALA A 71 -3.76 12.18 13.42
N ARG A 72 -3.35 12.91 12.39
CA ARG A 72 -2.48 14.07 12.56
C ARG A 72 -3.30 15.14 13.28
N VAL A 73 -2.88 15.51 14.48
CA VAL A 73 -3.37 16.71 15.16
C VAL A 73 -2.91 17.93 14.33
N SER A 74 -3.86 18.57 13.63
CA SER A 74 -3.86 19.91 12.99
C SER A 74 -2.78 20.20 11.92
N ALA A 75 -3.05 20.77 10.74
CA ALA A 75 -4.13 21.66 10.33
C ALA A 75 -4.47 21.54 8.83
N SER A 76 -5.74 21.83 8.53
CA SER A 76 -6.34 22.16 7.22
C SER A 76 -6.68 21.00 6.26
N ARG A 77 -8.00 20.80 6.12
CA ARG A 77 -8.74 20.04 5.08
C ARG A 77 -8.17 18.67 4.73
N PHE A 78 -8.80 17.61 5.20
CA PHE A 78 -9.58 16.72 4.33
C PHE A 78 -10.38 15.73 5.20
N SER A 79 -11.60 15.50 4.73
CA SER A 79 -12.65 14.73 5.37
C SER A 79 -12.39 13.23 5.20
N GLN A 80 -12.56 12.51 6.31
CA GLN A 80 -12.78 11.07 6.44
C GLN A 80 -11.60 10.13 6.12
N THR A 81 -11.17 9.38 7.13
CA THR A 81 -10.25 8.24 6.98
C THR A 81 -10.81 7.08 7.77
N VAL A 82 -11.34 6.10 7.04
CA VAL A 82 -11.81 4.84 7.60
C VAL A 82 -10.60 3.96 7.93
N ARG A 83 -10.65 3.34 9.10
CA ARG A 83 -9.60 2.50 9.66
C ARG A 83 -10.17 1.06 9.84
N TRP A 84 -9.92 0.13 8.92
CA TRP A 84 -10.36 -1.29 9.03
C TRP A 84 -9.41 -2.24 9.78
N VAL A 85 -9.93 -2.76 10.90
CA VAL A 85 -9.79 -4.18 11.26
C VAL A 85 -10.69 -4.99 10.33
#